data_AF-A0AAU4G557-F1
#
_entry.id   AF-A0AAU4G557-F1
#
_cell.length_a   1.000
_cell.length_b   1.000
_cell.length_c   1.000
_cell.angle_alpha   90.00
_cell.angle_beta   90.00
_cell.angle_gamma   90.00
#
_symmetry.space_group_name_H-M   'P 1'
#
loop_
_entity.id
_entity.type
_entity.pdbx_description
1 polymer ?
#
loop_
_entity_poly.entity_id
_entity_poly.type
_entity_poly.pdbx_seq_one_letter_code
_entity_poly.pdbx_strand_id
1 'polypeptide(L)'
;MSSPKHERTGPDGVGAVPYLPLSSDEEAAAGEQSIGRLVGDATQHLSTLVRAEVELAKAELIGEVKKALKGAVFFLIALAVLLYSSYFLFLFVAEILSDWWGVRWPAFLTVFGLMLVTTLVTAFLGWRKVKKLKAPERTIGSVKETAAALKPHRAAEDDLPATSA
;
A
#
# COMPACT_ATOMS: atom_id res chain seq x y z
N MET A 1 -5.42 21.46 -78.05
CA MET A 1 -3.94 21.38 -78.09
C MET A 1 -3.51 20.70 -76.80
N SER A 2 -3.56 19.37 -76.80
CA SER A 2 -2.40 18.47 -76.95
C SER A 2 -1.56 18.39 -75.67
N SER A 3 -1.98 17.47 -74.79
CA SER A 3 -1.09 16.89 -73.78
C SER A 3 -0.16 15.88 -74.49
N PRO A 4 1.17 15.93 -74.33
CA PRO A 4 2.07 15.00 -74.99
C PRO A 4 2.03 13.64 -74.29
N LYS A 5 1.80 12.59 -75.08
CA LYS A 5 1.87 11.19 -74.72
C LYS A 5 3.35 10.80 -74.57
N HIS A 6 3.79 10.50 -73.36
CA HIS A 6 5.10 9.88 -73.16
C HIS A 6 5.01 8.39 -73.53
N GLU A 7 5.45 8.10 -74.74
CA GLU A 7 5.75 6.76 -75.21
C GLU A 7 7.10 6.33 -74.60
N ARG A 8 7.08 5.29 -73.75
CA ARG A 8 8.28 4.59 -73.27
C ARG A 8 8.04 3.10 -73.40
N THR A 9 8.30 2.57 -74.59
CA THR A 9 8.21 1.15 -74.91
C THR A 9 9.62 0.57 -74.88
N GLY A 10 9.98 -0.11 -73.78
CA GLY A 10 11.12 -1.03 -73.72
C GLY A 10 10.65 -2.44 -74.13
N PRO A 11 11.47 -3.27 -74.81
CA PRO A 11 11.06 -4.54 -75.42
C PRO A 11 10.72 -5.66 -74.43
N ASP A 12 10.78 -5.41 -73.13
CA ASP A 12 10.68 -6.36 -72.02
C ASP A 12 9.52 -6.08 -71.06
N GLY A 13 8.67 -5.08 -71.33
CA GLY A 13 7.37 -4.93 -70.67
C GLY A 13 7.40 -4.63 -69.16
N VAL A 14 8.56 -4.34 -68.58
CA VAL A 14 8.69 -4.00 -67.16
C VAL A 14 8.75 -2.49 -67.01
N GLY A 15 7.68 -1.89 -66.49
CA GLY A 15 7.58 -0.46 -66.24
C GLY A 15 8.70 0.03 -65.32
N ALA A 16 9.18 1.26 -65.56
CA ALA A 16 10.19 1.91 -64.73
C ALA A 16 9.70 1.98 -63.27
N VAL A 17 10.30 1.16 -62.39
CA VAL A 17 10.03 1.17 -60.96
C VAL A 17 10.61 2.45 -60.34
N PRO A 18 9.81 3.22 -59.56
CA PRO A 18 10.33 4.33 -58.78
C PRO A 18 11.36 3.78 -57.79
N TYR A 19 12.58 4.28 -57.84
CA TYR A 19 13.60 3.92 -56.86
C TYR A 19 13.16 4.46 -55.49
N LEU A 20 12.99 3.57 -54.53
CA LEU A 20 12.86 3.93 -53.11
C LEU A 20 14.19 4.58 -52.70
N PRO A 21 14.23 5.83 -52.20
CA PRO A 21 15.41 6.32 -51.52
C PRO A 21 15.57 5.47 -50.25
N LEU A 22 16.54 4.56 -50.26
CA LEU A 22 17.04 3.98 -49.03
C LEU A 22 17.67 5.13 -48.26
N SER A 23 16.98 5.62 -47.23
CA SER A 23 17.52 6.56 -46.26
C SER A 23 18.73 5.92 -45.60
N SER A 24 19.92 6.22 -46.13
CA SER A 24 21.22 5.76 -45.64
C SER A 24 21.71 6.53 -44.41
N ASP A 25 20.84 7.21 -43.66
CA ASP A 25 21.21 8.05 -42.51
C ASP A 25 20.27 7.94 -41.30
N GLU A 26 19.53 6.83 -41.15
CA GLU A 26 18.83 6.52 -39.89
C GLU A 26 19.39 5.29 -39.16
N GLU A 27 20.19 4.44 -39.84
CA GLU A 27 20.82 3.27 -39.21
C GLU A 27 22.24 3.53 -38.69
N ALA A 28 22.89 4.64 -39.06
CA ALA A 28 24.20 5.03 -38.51
C ALA A 28 24.13 5.79 -37.16
N ALA A 29 22.93 5.98 -36.60
CA ALA A 29 22.72 6.45 -35.23
C ALA A 29 22.25 5.34 -34.28
N ALA A 30 22.19 4.09 -34.75
CA ALA A 30 21.88 2.92 -33.93
C ALA A 30 23.12 2.26 -33.31
N GLY A 31 24.33 2.64 -33.75
CA GLY A 31 25.60 1.99 -33.38
C GLY A 31 26.26 2.46 -32.08
N GLU A 32 25.80 3.55 -31.45
CA GLU A 32 26.42 4.09 -30.22
C GLU A 32 25.39 4.51 -29.17
N GLN A 33 24.30 3.74 -29.01
CA GLN A 33 23.62 3.77 -27.72
C GLN A 33 24.54 3.07 -26.72
N SER A 34 25.30 3.88 -25.97
CA SER A 34 26.22 3.35 -24.97
C SER A 34 25.45 2.42 -24.02
N ILE A 35 26.09 1.32 -23.60
CA ILE A 35 25.51 0.35 -22.66
C ILE A 35 25.02 1.07 -21.38
N GLY A 36 25.69 2.16 -20.99
CA GLY A 36 25.25 3.02 -19.88
C GLY A 36 23.90 3.72 -20.12
N ARG A 37 23.60 4.11 -21.36
CA ARG A 37 22.31 4.73 -21.73
C ARG A 37 21.17 3.70 -21.74
N LEU A 38 21.42 2.50 -22.26
CA LEU A 38 20.46 1.37 -22.25
C LEU A 38 20.12 0.91 -20.82
N VAL A 39 21.13 0.80 -19.95
CA VAL A 39 20.92 0.46 -18.52
C VAL A 39 20.17 1.60 -17.81
N GLY A 40 20.49 2.86 -18.13
CA GLY A 40 19.78 4.03 -17.64
C GLY A 40 18.29 4.01 -17.99
N ASP A 41 17.97 3.81 -19.27
CA ASP A 41 16.59 3.76 -19.76
C ASP A 41 15.83 2.55 -19.16
N ALA A 42 16.44 1.37 -19.11
CA ALA A 42 15.84 0.19 -18.49
C ALA A 42 15.56 0.39 -16.99
N THR A 43 16.47 1.02 -16.26
CA THR A 43 16.30 1.37 -14.84
C THR A 43 15.18 2.39 -14.66
N GLN A 44 15.07 3.36 -15.56
CA GLN A 44 14.02 4.37 -15.54
C GLN A 44 12.63 3.75 -15.81
N HIS A 45 12.52 2.81 -16.75
CA HIS A 45 11.28 2.07 -17.00
C HIS A 45 10.88 1.18 -15.83
N LEU A 46 11.84 0.47 -15.23
CA LEU A 46 11.59 -0.34 -14.04
C LEU A 46 11.12 0.52 -12.86
N SER A 47 11.76 1.68 -12.64
CA SER A 47 11.35 2.65 -11.62
C SER A 47 9.92 3.14 -11.84
N THR A 48 9.56 3.40 -13.11
CA THR A 48 8.20 3.82 -13.49
C THR A 48 7.18 2.71 -13.24
N LEU A 49 7.49 1.46 -13.56
CA LEU A 49 6.62 0.32 -13.34
C LEU A 49 6.42 0.03 -11.84
N VAL A 50 7.50 0.01 -11.06
CA VAL A 50 7.43 -0.17 -9.60
C VAL A 50 6.61 0.95 -8.96
N ARG A 51 6.79 2.20 -9.43
CA ARG A 51 6.01 3.33 -8.94
C ARG A 51 4.52 3.17 -9.26
N ALA A 52 4.18 2.72 -10.47
CA ALA A 52 2.81 2.47 -10.89
C ALA A 52 2.15 1.35 -10.06
N GLU A 53 2.87 0.25 -9.82
CA GLU A 53 2.38 -0.87 -9.00
C GLU A 53 2.12 -0.43 -7.55
N VAL A 54 3.02 0.39 -6.99
CA VAL A 54 2.86 0.97 -5.65
C VAL A 54 1.68 1.95 -5.60
N GLU A 55 1.49 2.76 -6.64
CA GLU A 55 0.36 3.70 -6.71
C GLU A 55 -0.98 2.98 -6.83
N LEU A 56 -1.04 1.90 -7.60
CA LEU A 56 -2.21 1.05 -7.71
C LEU A 56 -2.52 0.35 -6.38
N ALA A 57 -1.52 -0.32 -5.78
CA ALA A 57 -1.67 -0.98 -4.48
C ALA A 57 -2.08 0.01 -3.38
N LYS A 58 -1.54 1.24 -3.40
CA LYS A 58 -1.97 2.31 -2.50
C LYS A 58 -3.43 2.71 -2.75
N ALA A 59 -3.86 2.87 -3.99
CA ALA A 59 -5.22 3.25 -4.31
C ALA A 59 -6.23 2.19 -3.86
N GLU A 60 -5.92 0.91 -4.07
CA GLU A 60 -6.74 -0.22 -3.63
C GLU A 60 -6.80 -0.31 -2.10
N LEU A 61 -5.64 -0.28 -1.42
CA LEU A 61 -5.57 -0.31 0.04
C LEU A 61 -6.30 0.88 0.69
N ILE A 62 -6.13 2.10 0.16
CA ILE A 62 -6.83 3.29 0.66
C ILE A 62 -8.34 3.12 0.47
N GLY A 63 -8.77 2.54 -0.64
CA GLY A 63 -10.18 2.21 -0.90
C GLY A 63 -10.75 1.26 0.13
N GLU A 64 -10.03 0.17 0.44
CA GLU A 64 -10.41 -0.81 1.46
C GLU A 64 -10.44 -0.21 2.86
N VAL A 65 -9.40 0.53 3.24
CA VAL A 65 -9.32 1.21 4.54
C VAL A 65 -10.48 2.19 4.72
N LYS A 66 -10.84 2.96 3.68
CA LYS A 66 -11.99 3.86 3.73
C LYS A 66 -13.31 3.11 3.92
N LYS A 67 -13.50 1.96 3.26
CA LYS A 67 -14.70 1.12 3.45
C LYS A 67 -14.74 0.54 4.86
N ALA A 68 -13.64 -0.01 5.35
CA ALA A 68 -13.51 -0.52 6.70
C ALA A 68 -13.79 0.56 7.75
N LEU A 69 -13.25 1.77 7.56
CA LEU A 69 -13.47 2.90 8.45
C LEU A 69 -14.95 3.31 8.49
N LYS A 70 -15.61 3.40 7.33
CA LYS A 70 -17.05 3.67 7.26
C LYS A 70 -17.86 2.59 8.00
N GLY A 71 -17.49 1.32 7.84
CA GLY A 71 -18.09 0.21 8.59
C GLY A 71 -17.86 0.32 10.09
N ALA A 72 -16.66 0.71 10.51
CA ALA A 72 -16.29 0.87 11.92
C ALA A 72 -17.13 1.95 12.62
N VAL A 73 -17.57 3.00 11.91
CA VAL A 73 -18.47 4.03 12.48
C VAL A 73 -19.76 3.39 13.01
N PHE A 74 -20.39 2.50 12.24
CA PHE A 74 -21.61 1.81 12.68
C PHE A 74 -21.35 0.91 13.89
N PHE A 75 -20.22 0.22 13.94
CA PHE A 75 -19.83 -0.56 15.12
C PHE A 75 -19.59 0.31 16.35
N LEU A 76 -18.99 1.49 16.20
CA LEU A 76 -18.80 2.43 17.30
C LEU A 76 -20.14 2.95 17.82
N ILE A 77 -21.06 3.31 16.91
CA ILE A 77 -22.43 3.71 17.28
C ILE A 77 -23.15 2.56 17.99
N ALA A 78 -23.10 1.34 17.44
CA ALA A 78 -23.72 0.17 18.04
C ALA A 78 -23.14 -0.13 19.43
N LEU A 79 -21.82 -0.03 19.60
CA LEU A 79 -21.15 -0.21 20.90
C LEU A 79 -21.57 0.87 21.89
N ALA A 80 -21.63 2.14 21.47
CA ALA A 80 -22.07 3.24 22.31
C ALA A 80 -23.52 3.06 22.77
N VAL A 81 -24.43 2.71 21.86
CA VAL A 81 -25.82 2.41 22.17
C VAL A 81 -25.91 1.20 23.09
N LEU A 82 -25.20 0.10 22.81
CA LEU A 82 -25.21 -1.09 23.65
C LEU A 82 -24.72 -0.80 25.07
N LEU A 83 -23.63 -0.05 25.23
CA LEU A 83 -23.10 0.35 26.54
C LEU A 83 -24.10 1.24 27.29
N TYR A 84 -24.69 2.22 26.61
CA TYR A 84 -25.69 3.11 27.21
C TYR A 84 -26.98 2.34 27.58
N SER A 85 -27.48 1.47 26.71
CA SER A 85 -28.64 0.62 26.97
C SER A 85 -28.39 -0.38 28.09
N SER A 86 -27.16 -0.89 28.23
CA SER A 86 -26.80 -1.80 29.32
C SER A 86 -26.99 -1.15 30.68
N TYR A 87 -26.73 0.16 30.81
CA TYR A 87 -27.02 0.89 32.04
C TYR A 87 -28.50 0.80 32.43
N PHE A 88 -29.42 1.04 31.49
CA PHE A 88 -30.86 0.89 31.73
C PHE A 88 -31.27 -0.55 32.00
N LEU A 89 -30.66 -1.53 31.31
CA LEU A 89 -30.90 -2.94 31.56
C LEU A 89 -30.56 -3.32 33.02
N PHE A 90 -29.43 -2.86 33.54
CA PHE A 90 -29.05 -3.13 34.93
C PHE A 90 -29.96 -2.41 35.94
N LEU A 91 -30.42 -1.19 35.64
CA LEU A 91 -31.44 -0.52 36.47
C LEU A 91 -32.75 -1.32 36.48
N PHE A 92 -33.19 -1.82 35.33
CA PHE A 92 -34.38 -2.65 35.21
C PHE A 92 -34.25 -3.95 36.02
N VAL A 93 -33.11 -4.64 35.94
CA VAL A 93 -32.83 -5.83 36.75
C VAL A 93 -32.83 -5.49 38.25
N ALA A 94 -32.22 -4.38 38.64
CA ALA A 94 -32.22 -3.93 40.03
C ALA A 94 -33.63 -3.62 40.54
N GLU A 95 -34.49 -3.03 39.69
CA GLU A 95 -35.88 -2.73 40.05
C GLU A 95 -36.70 -4.01 40.23
N ILE A 96 -36.58 -4.99 39.33
CA ILE A 96 -37.22 -6.32 39.50
C ILE A 96 -36.78 -6.97 40.81
N LEU A 97 -35.48 -6.91 41.11
CA LEU A 97 -34.92 -7.53 42.30
C LEU A 97 -35.34 -6.78 43.58
N SER A 98 -35.51 -5.46 43.48
CA SER A 98 -36.07 -4.61 44.53
C SER A 98 -37.52 -4.99 44.84
N ASP A 99 -38.34 -5.22 43.82
CA ASP A 99 -39.74 -5.66 43.98
C ASP A 99 -39.83 -7.04 44.64
N TRP A 100 -38.93 -7.96 44.28
CA TRP A 100 -38.87 -9.28 44.90
C TRP A 100 -38.46 -9.18 46.38
N TRP A 101 -37.38 -8.46 46.70
CA TRP A 101 -36.88 -8.39 48.08
C TRP A 101 -37.66 -7.43 48.98
N GLY A 102 -38.50 -6.55 48.40
CA GLY A 102 -39.21 -5.50 49.12
C GLY A 102 -38.29 -4.40 49.68
N VAL A 103 -37.01 -4.42 49.33
CA VAL A 103 -36.00 -3.47 49.81
C VAL A 103 -35.11 -3.05 48.63
N ARG A 104 -35.07 -1.74 48.37
CA ARG A 104 -34.39 -1.17 47.19
C ARG A 104 -32.87 -1.25 47.27
N TRP A 105 -32.27 -0.81 48.38
CA TRP A 105 -30.81 -0.67 48.48
C TRP A 105 -29.99 -1.96 48.26
N PRO A 106 -30.37 -3.16 48.77
CA PRO A 106 -29.57 -4.37 48.57
C PRO A 106 -29.66 -4.88 47.13
N ALA A 107 -30.78 -4.66 46.45
CA ALA A 107 -30.97 -5.05 45.05
C ALA A 107 -29.97 -4.31 44.14
N PHE A 108 -29.87 -2.99 44.30
CA PHE A 108 -28.91 -2.18 43.55
C PHE A 108 -27.45 -2.50 43.90
N LEU A 109 -27.13 -2.76 45.17
CA LEU A 109 -25.78 -3.21 45.57
C LEU A 109 -25.41 -4.56 44.97
N THR A 110 -26.36 -5.48 44.86
CA THR A 110 -26.12 -6.80 44.26
C THR A 110 -25.81 -6.68 42.79
N VAL A 111 -26.61 -5.91 42.04
CA VAL A 111 -26.37 -5.64 40.62
C VAL A 111 -25.04 -4.91 40.42
N PHE A 112 -24.72 -3.92 41.26
CA PHE A 112 -23.43 -3.25 41.24
C PHE A 112 -22.26 -4.23 41.46
N GLY A 113 -22.37 -5.13 42.44
CA GLY A 113 -21.39 -6.19 42.67
C GLY A 113 -21.19 -7.09 41.45
N LEU A 114 -22.29 -7.50 40.79
CA LEU A 114 -22.23 -8.28 39.55
C LEU A 114 -21.52 -7.52 38.42
N MET A 115 -21.75 -6.22 38.28
CA MET A 115 -21.07 -5.38 37.29
C MET A 115 -19.57 -5.27 37.57
N LEU A 116 -19.15 -5.14 38.84
CA LEU A 116 -17.74 -5.13 39.22
C LEU A 116 -17.04 -6.45 38.88
N VAL A 117 -17.66 -7.58 39.22
CA VAL A 117 -17.13 -8.91 38.89
C VAL A 117 -16.98 -9.07 37.38
N THR A 118 -18.01 -8.71 36.62
CA THR A 118 -18.00 -8.77 35.15
C THR A 118 -16.89 -7.89 34.57
N THR A 119 -16.73 -6.68 35.09
CA THR A 119 -15.67 -5.74 34.67
C THR A 119 -14.28 -6.30 34.97
N LEU A 120 -14.05 -6.82 36.16
CA LEU A 120 -12.76 -7.41 36.53
C LEU A 120 -12.39 -8.59 35.64
N VAL A 121 -13.35 -9.50 35.37
CA VAL A 121 -13.14 -10.66 34.51
C VAL A 121 -12.82 -10.22 33.07
N THR A 122 -13.62 -9.34 32.50
CA THR A 122 -13.44 -8.89 31.11
C THR A 122 -12.15 -8.07 30.94
N ALA A 123 -11.83 -7.18 31.88
CA ALA A 123 -10.57 -6.43 31.90
C ALA A 123 -9.36 -7.36 32.03
N PHE A 124 -9.43 -8.37 32.90
CA PHE A 124 -8.36 -9.35 33.06
C PHE A 124 -8.15 -10.19 31.79
N LEU A 125 -9.23 -10.68 31.17
CA LEU A 125 -9.16 -11.41 29.89
C LEU A 125 -8.58 -10.53 28.77
N GLY A 126 -9.02 -9.26 28.69
CA GLY A 126 -8.51 -8.27 27.74
C GLY A 126 -7.02 -8.03 27.93
N TRP A 127 -6.59 -7.77 29.16
CA TRP A 127 -5.18 -7.57 29.51
C TRP A 127 -4.32 -8.78 29.17
N ARG A 128 -4.80 -10.00 29.44
CA ARG A 128 -4.10 -11.25 29.10
C ARG A 128 -3.97 -11.43 27.58
N LYS A 129 -4.97 -11.04 26.80
CA LYS A 129 -4.88 -11.06 25.32
C LYS A 129 -3.87 -10.04 24.82
N VAL A 130 -3.91 -8.81 25.32
CA VAL A 130 -2.96 -7.76 24.91
C VAL A 130 -1.53 -8.13 25.27
N LYS A 131 -1.28 -8.68 26.48
CA LYS A 131 0.05 -9.16 26.88
C LYS A 131 0.60 -10.29 26.00
N LYS A 132 -0.26 -11.06 25.34
CA LYS A 132 0.15 -12.14 24.43
C LYS A 132 0.49 -11.65 23.02
N LEU A 133 0.11 -10.41 22.67
CA LEU A 133 0.49 -9.80 21.40
C LEU A 133 1.98 -9.44 21.48
N LYS A 134 2.83 -10.25 20.85
CA LYS A 134 4.23 -9.90 20.61
C LYS A 134 4.30 -9.03 19.35
N ALA A 135 5.13 -7.99 19.36
CA ALA A 135 5.42 -7.24 18.14
C ALA A 135 6.00 -8.20 17.08
N PRO A 136 5.78 -7.98 15.78
CA PRO A 136 6.34 -8.82 14.72
C PRO A 136 7.86 -8.55 14.57
N GLU A 137 8.64 -9.10 15.51
CA GLU A 137 10.09 -8.90 15.61
C GLU A 137 10.83 -9.32 14.33
N ARG A 138 10.37 -10.40 13.68
CA ARG A 138 10.97 -10.90 12.42
C ARG A 138 10.79 -9.94 11.26
N THR A 139 9.61 -9.34 11.12
CA THR A 139 9.32 -8.36 10.07
C THR A 139 10.05 -7.05 10.32
N ILE A 140 10.15 -6.62 11.58
CA ILE A 140 10.91 -5.43 11.95
C ILE A 140 12.41 -5.67 11.70
N GLY A 141 12.91 -6.87 12.00
CA GLY A 141 14.29 -7.28 11.75
C GLY A 141 14.64 -7.25 10.27
N SER A 142 13.84 -7.92 9.42
CA SER A 142 14.10 -7.96 7.98
C SER A 142 14.06 -6.58 7.33
N VAL A 143 13.13 -5.70 7.74
CA VAL A 143 13.08 -4.32 7.21
C VAL A 143 14.31 -3.52 7.63
N LYS A 144 14.78 -3.67 8.87
CA LYS A 144 16.01 -3.01 9.35
C LYS A 144 17.25 -3.50 8.63
N GLU A 145 17.35 -4.80 8.39
CA GLU A 145 18.47 -5.41 7.69
C GLU A 145 18.51 -4.99 6.23
N THR A 146 17.37 -5.00 5.53
CA THR A 146 17.26 -4.47 4.17
C THR A 146 17.60 -2.98 4.11
N ALA A 147 17.14 -2.18 5.08
CA ALA A 147 17.49 -0.75 5.15
C ALA A 147 18.98 -0.52 5.42
N ALA A 148 19.61 -1.37 6.24
CA ALA A 148 21.05 -1.32 6.50
C ALA A 148 21.87 -1.71 5.26
N ALA A 149 21.43 -2.71 4.50
CA ALA A 149 22.07 -3.15 3.27
C ALA A 149 21.99 -2.11 2.14
N LEU A 150 20.95 -1.26 2.13
CA LEU A 150 20.76 -0.19 1.15
C LEU A 150 21.49 1.11 1.53
N LYS A 151 22.15 1.17 2.69
CA LYS A 151 22.90 2.37 3.10
C LYS A 151 24.13 2.50 2.20
N PRO A 152 24.33 3.62 1.47
CA PRO A 152 25.48 3.78 0.59
C PRO A 152 26.77 3.64 1.40
N HIS A 153 27.61 2.67 1.04
CA HIS A 153 28.98 2.65 1.51
C HIS A 153 29.67 3.85 0.85
N ARG A 154 29.77 4.98 1.56
CA ARG A 154 30.66 6.06 1.16
C ARG A 154 32.05 5.43 1.17
N ALA A 155 32.57 5.14 -0.02
CA ALA A 155 33.94 4.71 -0.20
C ALA A 155 34.81 5.70 0.58
N ALA A 156 35.67 5.15 1.44
CA ALA A 156 36.76 5.91 2.05
C ALA A 156 37.69 6.36 0.91
N GLU A 157 37.35 7.50 0.33
CA GLU A 157 38.22 8.30 -0.51
C GLU A 157 39.06 9.14 0.45
N ASP A 158 40.11 8.54 1.02
CA ASP A 158 41.07 9.24 1.89
C ASP A 158 42.44 8.52 1.93
N ASP A 159 42.84 7.90 0.81
CA ASP A 159 44.22 7.40 0.64
C ASP A 159 44.71 7.66 -0.80
N LEU A 160 44.82 8.94 -1.15
CA LEU A 160 45.68 9.37 -2.25
C LEU A 160 46.95 9.96 -1.62
N PRO A 161 48.12 9.28 -1.71
CA PRO A 161 49.37 9.88 -1.29
C PRO A 161 49.66 11.07 -2.22
N ALA A 162 49.59 12.27 -1.65
CA ALA A 162 50.12 13.48 -2.25
C ALA A 162 51.63 13.28 -2.45
N THR A 163 52.03 12.89 -3.66
CA THR A 163 53.42 12.94 -4.09
C THR A 163 53.78 14.40 -4.38
N SER A 164 54.27 15.09 -3.35
CA SER A 164 54.94 16.39 -3.47
C SER A 164 56.44 16.21 -3.59
N ALA A 165 57.01 16.92 -4.58
CA ALA A 165 58.43 17.31 -4.76
C ALA A 165 59.42 16.27 -5.29
#